data_AF-A0A8J8NCS5-F1
#
_entry.id   AF-A0A8J8NCS5-F1
#
_cell.length_a   1.000
_cell.length_b   1.000
_cell.length_c   1.000
_cell.angle_alpha   90.00
_cell.angle_beta   90.00
_cell.angle_gamma   90.00
#
_symmetry.space_group_name_H-M   'P 1'
#
loop_
_entity.id
_entity.type
_entity.pdbx_description
1 polymer ?
#
loop_
_entity_poly.entity_id
_entity_poly.type
_entity_poly.pdbx_seq_one_letter_code
_entity_poly.pdbx_strand_id
1 'polypeptide(L)'
;MVDELKTSIAKGFSFVEFNYFNERQAYQGSLDDGRWWDTILISLSLLESGADKERLIPVVDKMIAEGVQPNGGIAYGYDFEYAPDADDTGLLLLVLAHFGDRYSKQISKSSEWLKTMQNPDGGFPAFDTNKMENNYIMKIAMDLAGISNSAEIFDPSSPDVTTHILKLDQLAELHKFLVY
;
A
#
# COMPACT_ATOMS: atom_id res chain seq x y z
N MET A 1 0.27 -17.62 29.26
CA MET A 1 0.33 -16.29 28.61
C MET A 1 1.30 -16.22 27.43
N VAL A 2 2.63 -16.34 27.60
CA VAL A 2 3.57 -16.27 26.46
C VAL A 2 3.42 -17.45 25.49
N ASP A 3 3.26 -18.68 25.98
CA ASP A 3 3.11 -19.85 25.10
C ASP A 3 1.72 -19.92 24.43
N GLU A 4 0.69 -19.41 25.09
CA GLU A 4 -0.63 -19.21 24.50
C GLU A 4 -0.58 -18.18 23.37
N LEU A 5 0.14 -17.07 23.56
CA LEU A 5 0.34 -16.07 22.53
C LEU A 5 1.10 -16.64 21.33
N LYS A 6 2.18 -17.40 21.55
CA LYS A 6 2.91 -18.08 20.46
C LYS A 6 2.01 -19.03 19.69
N THR A 7 1.16 -19.78 20.39
CA THR A 7 0.20 -20.70 19.76
C THR A 7 -0.82 -19.92 18.92
N SER A 8 -1.32 -18.79 19.41
CA SER A 8 -2.23 -17.92 18.66
C SER A 8 -1.56 -17.30 17.42
N ILE A 9 -0.31 -16.86 17.54
CA ILE A 9 0.49 -16.36 16.40
C ILE A 9 0.69 -17.46 15.36
N ALA A 10 1.04 -18.67 15.78
CA ALA A 10 1.21 -19.81 14.86
C ALA A 10 -0.08 -20.13 14.10
N LYS A 11 -1.25 -20.07 14.75
CA LYS A 11 -2.55 -20.22 14.09
C LYS A 11 -2.83 -19.09 13.08
N GLY A 12 -2.46 -17.86 13.44
CA GLY A 12 -2.53 -16.72 12.53
C GLY A 12 -1.66 -16.92 11.28
N PHE A 13 -0.42 -17.38 11.46
CA PHE A 13 0.47 -17.71 10.35
C PHE A 13 -0.12 -18.78 9.42
N SER A 14 -0.70 -19.86 9.98
CA SER A 14 -1.39 -20.87 9.17
C SER A 14 -2.59 -20.31 8.39
N PHE A 15 -3.30 -19.32 8.92
CA PHE A 15 -4.37 -18.63 8.20
C PHE A 15 -3.81 -17.76 7.06
N VAL A 16 -2.71 -17.04 7.28
CA VAL A 16 -2.03 -16.24 6.25
C VAL A 16 -1.58 -17.13 5.09
N GLU A 17 -0.86 -18.22 5.38
CA GLU A 17 -0.44 -19.19 4.36
C GLU A 17 -1.65 -19.79 3.61
N PHE A 18 -2.71 -20.11 4.34
CA PHE A 18 -3.94 -20.65 3.74
C PHE A 18 -4.56 -19.68 2.73
N ASN A 19 -4.72 -18.40 3.07
CA ASN A 19 -5.34 -17.42 2.17
C ASN A 19 -4.46 -17.14 0.94
N TYR A 20 -3.14 -17.12 1.13
CA TYR A 20 -2.19 -16.89 0.05
C TYR A 20 -2.20 -18.00 -1.01
N PHE A 21 -2.17 -19.27 -0.58
CA PHE A 21 -1.98 -20.40 -1.49
C PHE A 21 -3.27 -21.09 -1.95
N ASN A 22 -4.45 -20.76 -1.38
CA ASN A 22 -5.73 -21.39 -1.77
C ASN A 22 -6.67 -20.49 -2.58
N GLU A 23 -6.21 -19.34 -3.10
CA GLU A 23 -6.95 -18.49 -4.05
C GLU A 23 -8.43 -18.26 -3.65
N ARG A 24 -8.73 -18.10 -2.36
CA ARG A 24 -10.10 -17.80 -1.97
C ARG A 24 -10.43 -16.41 -2.51
N GLN A 25 -11.51 -16.33 -3.29
CA GLN A 25 -12.09 -15.04 -3.66
C GLN A 25 -12.31 -14.19 -2.41
N ALA A 26 -12.16 -12.87 -2.55
CA ALA A 26 -12.48 -11.91 -1.52
C ALA A 26 -13.84 -12.24 -0.89
N TYR A 27 -13.91 -12.13 0.44
CA TYR A 27 -15.12 -12.34 1.21
C TYR A 27 -16.33 -11.66 0.54
N GLN A 28 -17.34 -12.43 0.10
CA GLN A 28 -18.50 -11.90 -0.67
C GLN A 28 -19.44 -10.98 0.12
N GLY A 29 -19.11 -10.68 1.40
CA GLY A 29 -19.76 -9.65 2.21
C GLY A 29 -18.88 -8.41 2.42
N SER A 30 -17.74 -8.31 1.73
CA SER A 30 -16.91 -7.12 1.66
C SER A 30 -17.58 -6.15 0.69
N LEU A 31 -17.72 -4.88 1.08
CA LEU A 31 -18.25 -3.85 0.18
C LEU A 31 -17.33 -3.64 -1.03
N ASP A 32 -16.04 -3.94 -0.87
CA ASP A 32 -14.99 -3.74 -1.86
C ASP A 32 -14.05 -4.96 -1.92
N ASP A 33 -13.50 -5.28 -3.09
CA ASP A 33 -12.50 -6.35 -3.29
C ASP A 33 -11.09 -5.74 -3.34
N GLY A 34 -10.42 -5.76 -2.19
CA GLY A 34 -9.06 -5.26 -1.96
C GLY A 34 -7.96 -6.27 -2.26
N ARG A 35 -8.12 -7.08 -3.31
CA ARG A 35 -7.16 -8.17 -3.62
C ARG A 35 -5.69 -7.75 -3.63
N TRP A 36 -5.36 -6.53 -4.07
CA TRP A 36 -3.97 -6.09 -4.14
C TRP A 36 -3.47 -5.70 -2.76
N TRP A 37 -4.25 -4.92 -2.02
CA TRP A 37 -3.99 -4.62 -0.61
C TRP A 37 -3.75 -5.89 0.23
N ASP A 38 -4.67 -6.86 0.14
CA ASP A 38 -4.57 -8.13 0.85
C ASP A 38 -3.30 -8.90 0.45
N THR A 39 -3.02 -8.96 -0.87
CA THR A 39 -1.85 -9.66 -1.41
C THR A 39 -0.55 -9.01 -0.93
N ILE A 40 -0.48 -7.67 -0.88
CA ILE A 40 0.68 -6.91 -0.40
C ILE A 40 0.94 -7.22 1.07
N LEU A 41 -0.07 -7.10 1.93
CA LEU A 41 0.06 -7.33 3.38
C LEU A 41 0.47 -8.78 3.69
N ILE A 42 -0.16 -9.75 3.02
CA ILE A 42 0.19 -11.16 3.18
C ILE A 42 1.62 -11.42 2.70
N SER A 43 2.02 -10.87 1.56
CA SER A 43 3.38 -11.04 1.02
C SER A 43 4.42 -10.46 1.98
N LEU A 44 4.18 -9.26 2.51
CA LEU A 44 5.07 -8.61 3.47
C LEU A 44 5.16 -9.44 4.77
N SER A 45 4.02 -9.89 5.31
CA SER A 45 3.99 -10.71 6.52
C SER A 45 4.73 -12.04 6.36
N LEU A 46 4.59 -12.72 5.22
CA LEU A 46 5.33 -13.95 4.91
C LEU A 46 6.83 -13.69 4.82
N LEU A 47 7.25 -12.62 4.13
CA LEU A 47 8.65 -12.22 4.01
C LEU A 47 9.28 -11.90 5.37
N GLU A 48 8.61 -11.08 6.20
CA GLU A 48 9.07 -10.72 7.54
C GLU A 48 9.13 -11.91 8.49
N SER A 49 8.28 -12.93 8.26
CA SER A 49 8.28 -14.18 9.01
C SER A 49 9.36 -15.17 8.55
N GLY A 50 10.15 -14.84 7.53
CA GLY A 50 11.22 -15.69 6.99
C GLY A 50 10.75 -16.79 6.04
N ALA A 51 9.58 -16.65 5.43
CA ALA A 51 9.14 -17.55 4.38
C ALA A 51 10.07 -17.48 3.15
N ASP A 52 10.11 -18.56 2.37
CA ASP A 52 10.90 -18.61 1.14
C ASP A 52 10.35 -17.61 0.09
N LYS A 53 11.10 -16.53 -0.14
CA LYS A 53 10.75 -15.49 -1.09
C LYS A 53 10.58 -16.00 -2.52
N GLU A 54 11.27 -17.08 -2.92
CA GLU A 54 11.15 -17.61 -4.28
C GLU A 54 9.73 -18.11 -4.57
N ARG A 55 8.99 -18.55 -3.54
CA ARG A 55 7.57 -18.94 -3.67
C ARG A 55 6.63 -17.76 -3.92
N LEU A 56 7.08 -16.54 -3.62
CA LEU A 56 6.28 -15.33 -3.77
C LEU A 56 6.47 -14.67 -5.14
N ILE A 57 7.53 -15.01 -5.88
CA ILE A 57 7.83 -14.42 -7.19
C ILE A 57 6.64 -14.44 -8.16
N PRO A 58 5.91 -15.56 -8.38
CA PRO A 58 4.80 -15.57 -9.33
C PRO A 58 3.67 -14.61 -8.94
N VAL A 59 3.47 -14.40 -7.65
CA VAL A 59 2.42 -13.51 -7.12
C VAL A 59 2.84 -12.06 -7.23
N VAL A 60 4.10 -11.74 -6.89
CA VAL A 60 4.65 -10.40 -7.09
C VAL A 60 4.66 -10.04 -8.57
N ASP A 61 5.05 -10.95 -9.45
CA ASP A 61 5.03 -10.75 -10.90
C ASP A 61 3.60 -10.48 -11.40
N LYS A 62 2.59 -11.22 -10.90
CA LYS A 62 1.17 -11.00 -11.22
C LYS A 62 0.67 -9.65 -10.72
N MET A 63 0.99 -9.29 -9.48
CA MET A 63 0.61 -8.01 -8.88
C MET A 63 1.19 -6.82 -9.66
N ILE A 64 2.44 -6.92 -10.10
CA ILE A 64 3.05 -5.90 -10.98
C ILE A 64 2.37 -5.87 -12.35
N ALA A 65 2.02 -7.02 -12.92
CA ALA A 65 1.44 -7.09 -14.26
C ALA A 65 -0.02 -6.61 -14.32
N GLU A 66 -0.80 -6.87 -13.27
CA GLU A 66 -2.26 -6.67 -13.27
C GLU A 66 -2.73 -5.56 -12.33
N GLY A 67 -1.99 -5.23 -11.27
CA GLY A 67 -2.36 -4.24 -10.26
C GLY A 67 -1.67 -2.88 -10.40
N VAL A 68 -0.44 -2.86 -10.91
CA VAL A 68 0.33 -1.61 -11.08
C VAL A 68 -0.08 -0.89 -12.36
N GLN A 69 -0.39 0.40 -12.22
CA GLN A 69 -0.79 1.27 -13.30
C GLN A 69 0.41 1.82 -14.13
N PRO A 70 0.15 2.35 -15.35
CA PRO A 70 1.19 2.93 -16.19
C PRO A 70 2.00 4.06 -15.54
N ASN A 71 1.46 4.76 -14.53
CA ASN A 71 2.19 5.79 -13.78
C ASN A 71 3.13 5.22 -12.71
N GLY A 72 2.96 3.97 -12.27
CA GLY A 72 3.79 3.32 -11.26
C GLY A 72 3.10 3.08 -9.91
N GLY A 73 1.93 3.66 -9.66
CA GLY A 73 1.13 3.35 -8.47
C GLY A 73 0.32 2.07 -8.65
N ILE A 74 0.04 1.36 -7.55
CA ILE A 74 -0.87 0.22 -7.52
C ILE A 74 -2.19 0.66 -6.87
N ALA A 75 -3.30 0.13 -7.37
CA ALA A 75 -4.63 0.39 -6.81
C ALA A 75 -5.00 -0.66 -5.76
N TYR A 76 -5.96 -0.32 -4.90
CA TYR A 76 -6.49 -1.19 -3.85
C TYR A 76 -6.97 -2.57 -4.37
N GLY A 77 -7.70 -2.59 -5.50
CA GLY A 77 -8.26 -3.80 -6.05
C GLY A 77 -9.34 -3.60 -7.11
N TYR A 78 -10.30 -4.52 -7.16
CA TYR A 78 -11.37 -4.55 -8.16
C TYR A 78 -12.33 -3.38 -7.98
N ASP A 79 -12.79 -2.79 -9.10
CA ASP A 79 -13.58 -1.56 -9.17
C ASP A 79 -12.86 -0.29 -8.68
N PHE A 80 -11.59 -0.40 -8.29
CA PHE A 80 -10.71 0.73 -7.92
C PHE A 80 -9.50 0.83 -8.83
N GLU A 81 -9.42 0.09 -9.93
CA GLU A 81 -8.23 0.01 -10.79
C GLU A 81 -7.78 1.40 -11.28
N TYR A 82 -8.71 2.34 -11.46
CA TYR A 82 -8.42 3.71 -11.91
C TYR A 82 -7.75 4.59 -10.85
N ALA A 83 -7.73 4.20 -9.57
CA ALA A 83 -7.29 4.99 -8.44
C ALA A 83 -6.07 4.33 -7.76
N PRO A 84 -4.84 4.62 -8.22
CA PRO A 84 -3.65 4.17 -7.52
C PRO A 84 -3.55 4.84 -6.14
N ASP A 85 -3.15 4.06 -5.13
CA ASP A 85 -3.10 4.44 -3.72
C ASP A 85 -1.64 4.52 -3.23
N ALA A 86 -1.30 5.59 -2.51
CA ALA A 86 0.02 5.84 -1.97
C ALA A 86 0.42 4.85 -0.87
N ASP A 87 -0.54 4.38 -0.07
CA ASP A 87 -0.33 3.38 0.97
C ASP A 87 -0.02 2.02 0.36
N ASP A 88 -0.89 1.53 -0.53
CA ASP A 88 -0.66 0.29 -1.30
C ASP A 88 0.70 0.34 -2.02
N THR A 89 1.01 1.47 -2.66
CA THR A 89 2.27 1.62 -3.40
C THR A 89 3.49 1.66 -2.47
N GLY A 90 3.39 2.31 -1.31
CA GLY A 90 4.42 2.31 -0.28
C GLY A 90 4.69 0.90 0.23
N LEU A 91 3.65 0.15 0.56
CA LEU A 91 3.78 -1.24 1.03
C LEU A 91 4.27 -2.20 -0.06
N LEU A 92 3.84 -2.02 -1.32
CA LEU A 92 4.39 -2.75 -2.46
C LEU A 92 5.91 -2.56 -2.55
N LEU A 93 6.39 -1.32 -2.42
CA LEU A 93 7.84 -1.04 -2.45
C LEU A 93 8.60 -1.79 -1.33
N LEU A 94 8.00 -1.96 -0.13
CA LEU A 94 8.59 -2.78 0.94
C LEU A 94 8.69 -4.26 0.52
N VAL A 95 7.64 -4.81 -0.10
CA VAL A 95 7.67 -6.18 -0.62
C VAL A 95 8.78 -6.32 -1.65
N LEU A 96 8.86 -5.42 -2.63
CA LEU A 96 9.85 -5.49 -3.71
C LEU A 96 11.30 -5.42 -3.20
N ALA A 97 11.55 -4.66 -2.12
CA ALA A 97 12.89 -4.51 -1.53
C ALA A 97 13.50 -5.86 -1.06
N HIS A 98 12.68 -6.85 -0.71
CA HIS A 98 13.17 -8.18 -0.27
C HIS A 98 13.81 -9.02 -1.40
N PHE A 99 13.64 -8.60 -2.66
CA PHE A 99 14.09 -9.34 -3.84
C PHE A 99 15.36 -8.76 -4.48
N GLY A 100 16.01 -7.77 -3.84
CA GLY A 100 17.19 -7.12 -4.38
C GLY A 100 16.91 -6.48 -5.75
N ASP A 101 17.77 -6.71 -6.73
CA ASP A 101 17.70 -6.01 -8.03
C ASP A 101 16.62 -6.55 -8.98
N ARG A 102 15.94 -7.65 -8.63
CA ARG A 102 14.95 -8.33 -9.51
C ARG A 102 13.87 -7.38 -10.00
N TYR A 103 13.39 -6.50 -9.12
CA TYR A 103 12.31 -5.55 -9.39
C TYR A 103 12.78 -4.10 -9.47
N SER A 104 14.09 -3.87 -9.68
CA SER A 104 14.70 -2.53 -9.74
C SER A 104 13.95 -1.54 -10.64
N LYS A 105 13.53 -1.98 -11.84
CA LYS A 105 12.75 -1.13 -12.76
C LYS A 105 11.41 -0.68 -12.15
N GLN A 106 10.70 -1.60 -11.49
CA GLN A 106 9.41 -1.30 -10.88
C GLN A 106 9.59 -0.45 -9.63
N ILE A 107 10.59 -0.74 -8.80
CA ILE A 107 10.96 0.06 -7.63
C ILE A 107 11.21 1.51 -8.05
N SER A 108 12.05 1.74 -9.07
CA SER A 108 12.31 3.10 -9.56
C SER A 108 11.03 3.80 -10.02
N LYS A 109 10.20 3.12 -10.79
CA LYS A 109 8.96 3.71 -11.34
C LYS A 109 7.95 4.06 -10.25
N SER A 110 7.68 3.13 -9.31
CA SER A 110 6.78 3.36 -8.19
C SER A 110 7.32 4.43 -7.23
N SER A 111 8.63 4.49 -7.03
CA SER A 111 9.26 5.53 -6.21
C SER A 111 9.08 6.92 -6.82
N GLU A 112 9.27 7.06 -8.15
CA GLU A 112 9.04 8.33 -8.85
C GLU A 112 7.58 8.77 -8.75
N TRP A 113 6.62 7.85 -8.88
CA TRP A 113 5.22 8.16 -8.67
C TRP A 113 4.94 8.59 -7.23
N LEU A 114 5.44 7.84 -6.23
CA LEU A 114 5.21 8.14 -4.82
C LEU A 114 5.78 9.50 -4.42
N LYS A 115 6.91 9.94 -4.98
CA LYS A 115 7.43 11.31 -4.78
C LYS A 115 6.43 12.39 -5.17
N THR A 116 5.60 12.15 -6.19
CA THR A 116 4.55 13.10 -6.61
C THR A 116 3.35 13.14 -5.65
N MET A 117 3.26 12.16 -4.75
CA MET A 117 2.18 12.01 -3.77
C MET A 117 2.45 12.74 -2.44
N GLN A 118 3.61 13.37 -2.24
CA GLN A 118 3.89 14.07 -0.98
C GLN A 118 3.20 15.44 -0.95
N ASN A 119 2.42 15.71 0.10
CA ASN A 119 1.84 17.03 0.34
C ASN A 119 2.89 18.00 0.91
N PRO A 120 2.68 19.33 0.83
CA PRO A 120 3.62 20.33 1.35
C PRO A 120 3.87 20.27 2.88
N ASP A 121 2.99 19.63 3.63
CA ASP A 121 3.17 19.36 5.07
C ASP A 121 4.13 18.19 5.37
N GLY A 122 4.61 17.50 4.32
CA GLY A 122 5.53 16.37 4.39
C GLY A 122 4.86 15.01 4.56
N GLY A 123 3.55 14.97 4.78
CA GLY A 123 2.77 13.73 4.83
C GLY A 123 2.27 13.26 3.47
N PHE A 124 1.59 12.12 3.47
CA PHE A 124 1.04 11.49 2.27
C PHE A 124 -0.47 11.26 2.41
N PRO A 125 -1.27 11.60 1.37
CA PRO A 125 -2.67 11.24 1.23
C PRO A 125 -2.81 9.82 0.67
N ALA A 126 -4.03 9.29 0.55
CA ALA A 126 -4.26 7.99 -0.08
C ALA A 126 -4.19 8.07 -1.62
N PHE A 127 -4.93 8.99 -2.26
CA PHE A 127 -5.16 8.98 -3.71
C PHE A 127 -4.70 10.24 -4.45
N ASP A 128 -4.92 11.43 -3.89
CA ASP A 128 -4.70 12.70 -4.59
C ASP A 128 -4.00 13.74 -3.72
N THR A 129 -2.92 14.32 -4.23
CA THR A 129 -2.28 15.47 -3.59
C THR A 129 -3.05 16.76 -3.82
N ASN A 130 -3.03 17.63 -2.81
CA ASN A 130 -3.46 19.03 -2.93
C ASN A 130 -4.92 19.28 -3.39
N LYS A 131 -5.87 18.34 -3.19
CA LYS A 131 -7.29 18.50 -3.57
C LYS A 131 -7.93 19.84 -3.12
N MET A 132 -7.40 20.47 -2.06
CA MET A 132 -8.01 21.65 -1.44
C MET A 132 -7.09 22.84 -1.18
N GLU A 133 -5.79 22.79 -1.51
CA GLU A 133 -4.87 23.88 -1.13
C GLU A 133 -5.28 25.24 -1.74
N ASN A 134 -6.01 25.25 -2.85
CA ASN A 134 -6.40 26.49 -3.54
C ASN A 134 -7.92 26.69 -3.73
N ASN A 135 -8.79 25.85 -3.14
CA ASN A 135 -10.24 25.93 -3.37
C ASN A 135 -11.02 26.38 -2.12
N TYR A 136 -10.80 27.64 -1.72
CA TYR A 136 -11.45 28.26 -0.56
C TYR A 136 -12.98 28.27 -0.64
N ILE A 137 -13.54 28.40 -1.84
CA ILE A 137 -14.99 28.34 -2.07
C ILE A 137 -15.51 26.94 -1.74
N MET A 138 -14.81 25.89 -2.17
CA MET A 138 -15.16 24.51 -1.83
C MET A 138 -15.01 24.23 -0.33
N LYS A 139 -13.95 24.72 0.33
CA LYS A 139 -13.79 24.60 1.80
C LYS A 139 -15.00 25.18 2.54
N ILE A 140 -15.38 26.41 2.20
CA ILE A 140 -16.53 27.10 2.81
C ILE A 140 -17.84 26.35 2.52
N ALA A 141 -18.04 25.89 1.27
CA ALA A 141 -19.25 25.15 0.90
C ALA A 141 -19.37 23.82 1.68
N MET A 142 -18.25 23.12 1.90
CA MET A 142 -18.22 21.85 2.62
C MET A 142 -18.39 22.02 4.13
N ASP A 143 -17.83 23.10 4.70
CA ASP A 143 -18.08 23.51 6.09
C ASP A 143 -19.57 23.80 6.32
N LEU A 144 -20.20 24.57 5.41
CA LEU A 144 -21.63 24.87 5.47
C LEU A 144 -22.50 23.62 5.30
N ALA A 145 -22.04 22.64 4.52
CA ALA A 145 -22.71 21.36 4.33
C ALA A 145 -22.45 20.35 5.48
N GLY A 146 -21.61 20.69 6.46
CA GLY A 146 -21.31 19.83 7.61
C GLY A 146 -20.47 18.59 7.29
N ILE A 147 -19.79 18.58 6.15
CA ILE A 147 -19.01 17.43 5.64
C ILE A 147 -17.52 17.76 5.47
N SER A 148 -17.06 18.88 6.03
CA SER A 148 -15.65 19.33 5.94
C SER A 148 -14.63 18.44 6.64
N ASN A 149 -15.08 17.53 7.50
CA ASN A 149 -14.22 16.52 8.14
C ASN A 149 -14.19 15.19 7.37
N SER A 150 -14.80 15.10 6.19
CA SER A 150 -14.79 13.87 5.39
C SER A 150 -13.43 13.68 4.72
N ALA A 151 -12.67 12.67 5.16
CA ALA A 151 -11.41 12.28 4.56
C ALA A 151 -11.58 11.90 3.07
N GLU A 152 -12.73 11.32 2.71
CA GLU A 152 -13.07 10.89 1.34
C GLU A 152 -13.09 12.05 0.33
N ILE A 153 -13.40 13.27 0.79
CA ILE A 153 -13.57 14.44 -0.09
C ILE A 153 -12.24 15.19 -0.25
N PHE A 154 -11.43 15.26 0.80
CA PHE A 154 -10.27 16.15 0.85
C PHE A 154 -8.93 15.45 0.80
N ASP A 155 -8.91 14.15 1.13
CA ASP A 155 -7.74 13.29 1.12
C ASP A 155 -6.50 13.99 1.72
N PRO A 156 -6.58 14.45 2.99
CA PRO A 156 -5.46 15.09 3.64
C PRO A 156 -4.35 14.07 3.89
N SER A 157 -3.15 14.57 4.20
CA SER A 157 -2.07 13.72 4.72
C SER A 157 -2.57 12.89 5.91
N SER A 158 -2.38 11.57 5.84
CA SER A 158 -2.79 10.64 6.90
C SER A 158 -1.58 10.06 7.64
N PRO A 159 -1.59 10.01 8.99
CA PRO A 159 -0.46 9.48 9.76
C PRO A 159 -0.12 8.01 9.49
N ASP A 160 -1.11 7.16 9.22
CA ASP A 160 -0.91 5.74 8.92
C ASP A 160 -0.22 5.53 7.56
N VAL A 161 -0.76 6.11 6.48
CA VAL A 161 -0.16 6.12 5.14
C VAL A 161 1.28 6.63 5.18
N THR A 162 1.48 7.77 5.86
CA THR A 162 2.81 8.36 6.04
C THR A 162 3.74 7.40 6.79
N THR A 163 3.25 6.72 7.83
CA THR A 163 4.06 5.76 8.61
C THR A 163 4.43 4.52 7.80
N HIS A 164 3.53 3.99 6.97
CA HIS A 164 3.83 2.87 6.08
C HIS A 164 4.90 3.22 5.06
N ILE A 165 4.84 4.43 4.48
CA ILE A 165 5.87 4.94 3.57
C ILE A 165 7.20 5.14 4.32
N LEU A 166 7.20 5.65 5.55
CA LEU A 166 8.43 5.83 6.35
C LEU A 166 9.14 4.49 6.65
N LYS A 167 8.43 3.36 6.69
CA LYS A 167 9.08 2.05 6.84
C LYS A 167 10.03 1.72 5.69
N LEU A 168 9.90 2.37 4.52
CA LEU A 168 10.80 2.17 3.39
C LEU A 168 12.24 2.50 3.74
N ASP A 169 12.45 3.51 4.58
CA ASP A 169 13.78 3.91 5.04
C ASP A 169 14.42 2.81 5.93
N GLN A 170 13.60 2.11 6.73
CA GLN A 170 14.07 1.08 7.65
C GLN A 170 14.46 -0.23 6.96
N LEU A 171 13.78 -0.61 5.88
CA LEU A 171 13.94 -1.94 5.27
C LEU A 171 14.88 -1.97 4.07
N ALA A 172 15.12 -0.84 3.40
CA ALA A 172 15.58 -0.91 2.02
C ALA A 172 16.93 -0.23 1.71
N GLU A 173 17.63 0.38 2.68
CA GLU A 173 18.82 1.21 2.38
C GLU A 173 18.54 2.15 1.17
N LEU A 174 17.29 2.63 1.04
CA LEU A 174 16.78 3.40 -0.10
C LEU A 174 17.35 4.82 -0.19
N HIS A 175 18.35 5.16 0.64
CA HIS A 175 19.15 6.38 0.55
C HIS A 175 19.70 6.66 -0.86
N LYS A 176 19.77 5.65 -1.75
CA LYS A 176 20.20 5.81 -3.15
C LYS A 176 19.11 6.28 -4.12
N PHE A 177 17.83 6.23 -3.75
CA PHE A 177 16.69 6.49 -4.65
C PHE A 177 15.81 7.66 -4.21
N LEU A 178 15.88 8.05 -2.93
CA LEU A 178 15.09 9.14 -2.34
C LEU A 178 15.88 10.45 -2.12
N VAL A 179 17.16 10.49 -2.50
CA VAL A 179 17.97 11.71 -2.46
C VAL A 179 18.27 12.16 -3.90
N TYR A 180 17.54 13.18 -4.35
CA TYR A 180 17.95 14.39 -5.08
C TYR A 180 16.73 15.05 -5.71
#